data_AF-A0A6I2MEW6-F1
#
_entry.id   AF-A0A6I2MEW6-F1
#
_cell.length_a   1.000
_cell.length_b   1.000
_cell.length_c   1.000
_cell.angle_alpha   90.00
_cell.angle_beta   90.00
_cell.angle_gamma   90.00
#
_symmetry.space_group_name_H-M   'P 1'
#
loop_
_entity.id
_entity.type
_entity.pdbx_description
1 polymer ?
#
loop_
_entity_poly.entity_id
_entity_poly.type
_entity_poly.pdbx_seq_one_letter_code
_entity_poly.pdbx_strand_id
1 'polypeptide(L)'
;MVVNAMERIMIDLLYEYKTALQMTCTCEECLNDVLALVLNRVQPRYVTNPEKVAYVKAEFVDKQQMTTLIVNLAECAKMVSDMPRCENYVRGE
;
A
#
# COMPACT_ATOMS: atom_id res chain seq x y z
N MET A 1 17.81 -15.02 -0.73
CA MET A 1 17.19 -13.76 -1.18
C MET A 1 16.35 -13.23 -0.04
N VAL A 2 16.58 -12.01 0.42
CA VAL A 2 15.80 -11.40 1.51
C VAL A 2 14.71 -10.52 0.88
N VAL A 3 13.46 -10.66 1.33
CA VAL A 3 12.32 -9.88 0.82
C VAL A 3 11.44 -9.41 1.97
N ASN A 4 10.84 -8.22 1.86
CA ASN A 4 9.84 -7.75 2.81
C ASN A 4 8.47 -8.31 2.42
N ALA A 5 7.88 -9.16 3.27
CA ALA A 5 6.55 -9.71 3.03
C ALA A 5 5.46 -8.63 2.96
N MET A 6 5.64 -7.53 3.71
CA MET A 6 4.69 -6.42 3.71
C MET A 6 4.59 -5.73 2.35
N GLU A 7 5.66 -5.68 1.55
CA GLU A 7 5.60 -5.11 0.19
C GLU A 7 4.56 -5.84 -0.65
N ARG A 8 4.60 -7.17 -0.67
CA ARG A 8 3.64 -7.97 -1.44
C ARG A 8 2.21 -7.83 -0.91
N ILE A 9 2.05 -7.85 0.41
CA ILE A 9 0.73 -7.74 1.06
C ILE A 9 0.10 -6.36 0.76
N MET A 10 0.86 -5.27 0.89
CA MET A 10 0.36 -3.93 0.64
C MET A 10 0.10 -3.67 -0.86
N ILE A 11 0.91 -4.25 -1.75
CA ILE A 11 0.64 -4.24 -3.20
C ILE A 11 -0.70 -4.92 -3.49
N ASP A 12 -0.91 -6.14 -2.99
CA ASP A 12 -2.16 -6.87 -3.19
C ASP A 12 -3.37 -6.06 -2.70
N LEU A 13 -3.29 -5.49 -1.49
CA LEU A 13 -4.35 -4.66 -0.92
C LEU A 13 -4.60 -3.37 -1.72
N LEU A 14 -3.54 -2.69 -2.18
CA LEU A 14 -3.69 -1.50 -3.00
C LEU A 14 -4.46 -1.79 -4.29
N TYR A 15 -4.14 -2.88 -4.98
CA TYR A 15 -4.84 -3.23 -6.22
C TYR A 15 -6.26 -3.76 -5.95
N GLU A 16 -6.48 -4.49 -4.85
CA GLU A 16 -7.80 -4.97 -4.44
C GLU A 16 -8.75 -3.80 -4.12
N TYR A 17 -8.26 -2.80 -3.38
CA TYR A 17 -9.08 -1.66 -2.93
C TYR A 17 -8.94 -0.40 -3.81
N LYS A 18 -8.17 -0.45 -4.91
CA LYS A 18 -7.86 0.70 -5.77
C LYS A 18 -9.08 1.56 -6.10
N THR A 19 -10.18 0.94 -6.51
CA THR A 19 -11.43 1.62 -6.88
C THR A 19 -12.14 2.22 -5.68
N ALA A 20 -12.07 1.58 -4.51
CA ALA A 20 -12.70 2.04 -3.28
C ALA A 20 -11.99 3.25 -2.66
N LEU A 21 -10.69 3.42 -2.95
CA LEU A 21 -9.88 4.54 -2.45
C LEU A 21 -10.25 5.90 -3.08
N GLN A 22 -10.98 5.92 -4.22
CA GLN A 22 -11.47 7.13 -4.89
C GLN A 22 -10.40 8.22 -5.10
N MET A 23 -9.17 7.80 -5.41
CA MET A 23 -8.06 8.73 -5.62
C MET A 23 -8.27 9.59 -6.87
N THR A 24 -7.88 10.86 -6.80
CA THR A 24 -7.91 11.82 -7.91
C THR A 24 -6.99 11.42 -9.07
N CYS A 25 -5.91 10.69 -8.77
CA CYS A 25 -4.99 10.14 -9.76
C CYS A 25 -4.57 8.73 -9.35
N THR A 26 -4.49 7.81 -10.33
CA THR A 26 -4.10 6.41 -10.11
C THR A 26 -3.04 5.92 -11.09
N CYS A 27 -2.18 6.85 -11.57
CA CYS A 27 -0.99 6.50 -12.33
C CYS A 27 0.01 5.71 -11.46
N GLU A 28 0.98 5.07 -12.10
CA GLU A 28 1.98 4.26 -11.40
C GLU A 28 2.77 5.06 -10.35
N GLU A 29 3.14 6.30 -10.64
CA GLU A 29 3.83 7.18 -9.68
C GLU A 29 3.00 7.39 -8.40
N CYS A 30 1.73 7.77 -8.53
CA CYS A 30 0.85 7.97 -7.38
C CYS A 30 0.63 6.67 -6.58
N LEU A 31 0.48 5.53 -7.26
CA LEU A 31 0.33 4.24 -6.58
C LEU A 31 1.62 3.87 -5.83
N ASN A 32 2.78 4.12 -6.43
CA ASN A 32 4.08 3.90 -5.81
C ASN A 32 4.29 4.83 -4.61
N ASP A 33 3.86 6.09 -4.68
CA ASP A 33 3.88 7.04 -3.56
C ASP A 33 3.03 6.53 -2.39
N VAL A 34 1.84 5.99 -2.67
CA VAL A 34 0.99 5.37 -1.64
C VAL A 34 1.70 4.18 -1.00
N LEU A 35 2.29 3.29 -1.80
CA LEU A 35 3.05 2.13 -1.30
C LEU A 35 4.25 2.58 -0.45
N ALA A 36 5.00 3.57 -0.90
CA ALA A 36 6.15 4.10 -0.16
C ALA A 36 5.72 4.67 1.19
N LEU A 37 4.64 5.45 1.24
CA LEU A 37 4.13 6.02 2.49
C LEU A 37 3.64 4.95 3.45
N VAL A 38 2.86 3.97 2.97
CA VAL A 38 2.28 2.96 3.85
C VAL A 38 3.33 1.96 4.35
N LEU A 39 4.31 1.59 3.52
CA LEU A 39 5.40 0.69 3.92
C LEU A 39 6.33 1.32 4.96
N ASN A 40 6.44 2.65 4.98
CA ASN A 40 7.16 3.38 6.03
C ASN A 40 6.37 3.49 7.35
N ARG A 41 5.08 3.17 7.37
CA ARG A 41 4.22 3.19 8.57
C ARG A 41 4.00 1.82 9.18
N VAL A 42 4.04 0.76 8.38
CA VAL A 42 3.85 -0.61 8.84
C VAL A 42 5.15 -1.24 9.31
N GLN A 43 5.08 -2.17 10.25
CA GLN A 43 6.26 -2.89 10.71
C GLN A 43 6.79 -3.81 9.58
N PRO A 44 8.04 -3.66 9.13
CA PRO A 44 8.58 -4.50 8.07
C PRO A 44 8.72 -5.95 8.56
N ARG A 45 8.43 -6.91 7.66
CA ARG A 45 8.48 -8.35 7.95
C ARG A 45 9.34 -9.04 6.91
N TYR A 46 10.64 -9.07 7.15
CA TYR A 46 11.60 -9.68 6.23
C TYR A 46 11.63 -11.21 6.36
N VAL A 47 11.67 -11.87 5.21
CA VAL A 47 11.82 -13.33 5.11
C VAL A 47 12.97 -13.68 4.17
N THR A 48 13.65 -14.78 4.47
CA THR A 48 14.79 -15.30 3.69
C THR A 48 14.39 -16.28 2.58
N ASN A 49 13.11 -16.70 2.57
CA ASN A 49 12.50 -17.52 1.52
C ASN A 49 11.19 -16.83 1.08
N PRO A 50 11.02 -16.48 -0.22
CA PRO A 50 9.78 -15.90 -0.74
C PRO A 50 8.51 -16.69 -0.47
N GLU A 51 8.58 -18.03 -0.35
CA GLU A 51 7.45 -18.87 0.01
C GLU A 51 6.93 -18.56 1.42
N LYS A 52 7.81 -18.05 2.30
CA LYS A 52 7.43 -17.64 3.66
C LYS A 52 6.54 -16.41 3.70
N VAL A 53 6.39 -15.67 2.60
CA VAL A 53 5.43 -14.56 2.50
C VAL A 53 4.00 -15.05 2.75
N ALA A 54 3.65 -16.25 2.28
CA ALA A 54 2.32 -16.81 2.48
C ALA A 54 1.97 -17.01 3.96
N TYR A 55 2.96 -17.37 4.79
CA TYR A 55 2.79 -17.53 6.24
C TYR A 55 2.54 -16.19 6.92
N VAL A 56 3.30 -15.15 6.54
CA VAL A 56 3.06 -13.79 7.03
C VAL A 56 1.67 -13.30 6.60
N LYS A 57 1.28 -13.55 5.34
CA LYS A 57 -0.06 -13.19 4.84
C LYS A 57 -1.19 -13.90 5.61
N ALA A 58 -0.97 -15.14 6.04
CA ALA A 58 -1.93 -15.90 6.83
C ALA A 58 -2.20 -15.29 8.22
N GLU A 59 -1.22 -14.60 8.83
CA GLU A 59 -1.41 -13.87 10.10
C GLU A 59 -2.43 -12.75 9.95
N PHE A 60 -2.44 -12.09 8.79
CA PHE A 60 -3.39 -11.01 8.48
C PHE A 60 -4.80 -11.50 8.09
N VAL A 61 -5.08 -12.81 8.13
CA VAL A 61 -6.47 -13.31 8.00
C VAL A 61 -7.32 -12.90 9.21
N ASP A 62 -6.69 -12.59 10.35
CA ASP A 62 -7.36 -11.92 11.45
C ASP A 62 -7.90 -10.55 11.00
N LYS A 63 -9.23 -10.39 11.09
CA LYS A 63 -9.96 -9.18 10.66
C LYS A 63 -9.38 -7.91 11.29
N GLN A 64 -8.91 -7.95 12.54
CA GLN A 64 -8.41 -6.75 13.21
C GLN A 64 -7.10 -6.23 12.61
N GLN A 65 -6.17 -7.14 12.32
CA GLN A 65 -4.87 -6.78 11.73
C GLN A 65 -5.07 -6.30 10.29
N MET A 66 -5.93 -6.98 9.52
CA MET A 66 -6.25 -6.58 8.15
C MET A 66 -6.88 -5.19 8.09
N THR A 67 -7.87 -4.91 8.95
CA THR A 67 -8.51 -3.58 9.00
C THR A 67 -7.49 -2.49 9.26
N THR A 68 -6.52 -2.71 10.13
CA THR A 68 -5.48 -1.72 10.43
C THR A 68 -4.61 -1.42 9.20
N LEU A 69 -4.25 -2.43 8.41
CA LEU A 69 -3.52 -2.22 7.15
C LEU A 69 -4.34 -1.42 6.13
N ILE A 70 -5.63 -1.73 5.99
CA ILE A 70 -6.53 -1.04 5.06
C ILE A 70 -6.73 0.43 5.47
N VAL A 71 -6.88 0.71 6.77
CA VAL A 71 -6.99 2.10 7.27
C VAL A 71 -5.72 2.88 6.96
N ASN A 72 -4.54 2.33 7.25
CA ASN A 72 -3.26 2.97 6.92
C ASN A 72 -3.12 3.22 5.41
N LEU A 73 -3.52 2.25 4.59
CA LEU A 73 -3.52 2.37 3.14
C LEU A 73 -4.43 3.51 2.67
N ALA A 74 -5.66 3.58 3.22
CA ALA A 74 -6.62 4.62 2.88
C ALA A 74 -6.15 6.03 3.27
N GLU A 75 -5.51 6.17 4.43
CA GLU A 75 -4.90 7.44 4.85
C GLU A 75 -3.78 7.88 3.92
N CYS A 76 -2.88 6.97 3.54
CA CYS A 76 -1.80 7.25 2.59
C CYS A 76 -2.35 7.60 1.20
N ALA A 77 -3.35 6.85 0.73
CA ALA A 77 -4.04 7.13 -0.53
C ALA A 77 -4.67 8.52 -0.54
N LYS A 78 -5.31 8.92 0.57
CA LYS A 78 -5.86 10.27 0.73
C LYS A 78 -4.78 11.33 0.66
N MET A 79 -3.65 11.16 1.36
CA MET A 79 -2.55 12.13 1.33
C MET A 79 -1.98 12.36 -0.07
N VAL A 80 -1.81 11.28 -0.84
CA VAL A 80 -1.34 11.37 -2.23
C VAL A 80 -2.42 11.97 -3.13
N SER A 81 -3.69 11.61 -2.92
CA SER A 81 -4.83 12.14 -3.68
C SER A 81 -5.06 13.64 -3.46
N ASP A 82 -4.83 14.14 -2.24
CA ASP A 82 -4.97 15.55 -1.88
C ASP A 82 -3.86 16.42 -2.49
N MET A 83 -2.65 15.86 -2.67
CA MET A 83 -1.52 16.56 -3.28
C MET A 83 -0.67 15.63 -4.16
N PRO A 84 -1.17 15.25 -5.36
CA PRO A 84 -0.40 14.40 -6.27
C PRO A 84 0.85 15.14 -6.75
N ARG A 85 1.98 14.43 -6.79
CA ARG A 85 3.27 14.97 -7.26
C ARG A 85 3.70 14.43 -8.63
N CYS A 86 2.86 13.62 -9.26
CA CYS A 86 3.15 13.03 -10.56
C CYS A 86 3.07 14.06 -11.69
N GLU A 87 3.77 13.79 -12.79
CA GLU A 87 3.78 14.67 -13.97
C GLU A 87 2.39 14.84 -14.59
N ASN A 88 1.49 13.88 -14.37
CA ASN A 88 0.12 13.88 -14.90
C ASN A 88 -0.83 14.83 -14.16
N TYR A 89 -0.43 15.37 -13.00
CA TYR A 89 -1.27 16.27 -12.22
C TYR A 89 -0.92 17.73 -12.51
N VAL A 90 -1.75 18.38 -13.33
CA VAL A 90 -1.68 19.83 -13.51
C VAL A 90 -2.44 20.48 -12.37
N ARG A 91 -1.70 21.09 -11.44
CA ARG A 91 -2.26 21.90 -10.37
C ARG A 91 -2.93 23.11 -11.03
N GLY A 92 -4.27 23.17 -10.96
CA GLY A 92 -5.02 24.30 -11.51
C GLY A 92 -4.49 25.62 -10.93
N GLU A 93 -4.19 26.56 -11.83
CA GLU A 93 -3.85 27.95 -11.51
C GLU A 93 -4.97 28.67 -10.74
#